data_AF-A0AAW1MKP1-F1
#
_entry.id   AF-A0AAW1MKP1-F1
#
_cell.length_a   1.000
_cell.length_b   1.000
_cell.length_c   1.000
_cell.angle_alpha   90.00
_cell.angle_beta   90.00
_cell.angle_gamma   90.00
#
_symmetry.space_group_name_H-M   'P 1'
#
loop_
_entity.id
_entity.type
_entity.pdbx_description
1 polymer ?
#
loop_
_entity_poly.entity_id
_entity_poly.type
_entity_poly.pdbx_seq_one_letter_code
_entity_poly.pdbx_strand_id
1 'polypeptide(L)'
;MANSSPDSNLNPNPIKTVVVLVMENRSFDHILGWMKQLHPELDGVSGPNEFSNPLNTSDPDSTRIHFGDGSVYVDPNPGHEFQDIFEQIYGEPWSEDSKQNKSHPTMQGFVQNANRIQPGMAETVMNGFKPELVPVYKELVTEFGVCDRWFSSAPAATHPNRLYIHSATSHGLTTNDNKKLDQGLPQRTIFDSLHESGFSFGIYYKSAPSTLYYRNLRKLKYLTKFHQFDLKFKHHCKEGKLPNYVVIEPNYFDLPDSPGDDDHPSHDVSRGQKFVKEVYEALRSSPQWNEMLFLIIYDEHGGFFDHVPTPVDGVPSPDGLPGPGPYSFGFDRLGVRVPAIFISPWIEPKTGTC
;
A
#
# COMPACT_ATOMS: atom_id res chain seq x y z
N MET A 1 -23.33 -47.88 7.00
CA MET A 1 -21.91 -47.53 7.24
C MET A 1 -21.86 -46.04 7.49
N ALA A 2 -21.40 -45.67 8.68
CA ALA A 2 -21.33 -44.30 9.15
C ALA A 2 -20.03 -43.60 8.71
N ASN A 3 -20.07 -42.27 8.77
CA ASN A 3 -18.97 -41.30 8.81
C ASN A 3 -18.13 -41.13 7.53
N SER A 4 -17.76 -39.92 7.14
CA SER A 4 -17.47 -38.72 7.95
C SER A 4 -17.68 -37.43 7.16
N SER A 5 -18.42 -36.47 7.73
CA SER A 5 -18.24 -35.05 7.42
C SER A 5 -16.83 -34.62 7.86
N PRO A 6 -16.07 -33.87 7.05
CA PRO A 6 -14.85 -33.24 7.51
C PRO A 6 -15.18 -31.97 8.30
N ASP A 7 -14.58 -31.89 9.50
CA ASP A 7 -14.21 -30.68 10.25
C ASP A 7 -15.29 -29.80 10.87
N SER A 8 -15.86 -30.30 11.97
CA SER A 8 -16.49 -29.49 13.03
C SER A 8 -15.54 -29.20 14.19
N ASN A 9 -14.33 -28.70 13.93
CA ASN A 9 -13.37 -28.27 14.97
C ASN A 9 -12.47 -27.11 14.51
N LEU A 10 -13.00 -26.17 13.73
CA LEU A 10 -12.39 -24.85 13.66
C LEU A 10 -12.76 -24.12 14.95
N ASN A 11 -11.76 -23.74 15.76
CA ASN A 11 -11.96 -22.68 16.74
C ASN A 11 -12.67 -21.53 16.01
N PRO A 12 -13.83 -21.04 16.49
CA PRO A 12 -14.52 -19.96 15.82
C PRO A 12 -13.54 -18.79 15.70
N ASN A 13 -13.28 -18.33 14.47
CA ASN A 13 -12.39 -17.20 14.23
C ASN A 13 -12.93 -15.99 15.03
N PRO A 14 -12.15 -15.42 15.96
CA PRO A 14 -12.64 -14.34 16.82
C PRO A 14 -12.87 -13.05 16.04
N ILE A 15 -12.27 -12.90 14.85
CA ILE A 15 -12.35 -11.69 14.04
C ILE A 15 -13.71 -11.62 13.33
N LYS A 16 -14.46 -10.54 13.61
CA LYS A 16 -15.75 -10.22 12.98
C LYS A 16 -15.73 -8.92 12.18
N THR A 17 -14.74 -8.05 12.45
CA THR A 17 -14.54 -6.77 11.77
C THR A 17 -13.11 -6.67 11.25
N VAL A 18 -12.96 -6.47 9.94
CA VAL A 18 -11.68 -6.14 9.31
C VAL A 18 -11.70 -4.66 8.95
N VAL A 19 -10.71 -3.91 9.42
CA VAL A 19 -10.51 -2.49 9.15
C VAL A 19 -9.31 -2.34 8.24
N VAL A 20 -9.45 -1.61 7.15
CA VAL A 20 -8.39 -1.36 6.16
C VAL A 20 -8.17 0.14 6.02
N LEU A 21 -6.93 0.56 6.27
CA LEU A 21 -6.43 1.89 5.98
C LEU A 21 -5.35 1.76 4.90
N VAL A 22 -5.52 2.49 3.80
CA VAL A 22 -4.59 2.51 2.67
C VAL A 22 -3.91 3.87 2.61
N MET A 23 -2.64 3.88 3.01
CA MET A 23 -1.71 5.02 2.90
C MET A 23 -1.11 5.08 1.49
N GLU A 24 -0.36 6.15 1.18
CA GLU A 24 0.11 6.48 -0.16
C GLU A 24 1.64 6.47 -0.28
N ASN A 25 2.12 5.96 -1.41
CA ASN A 25 3.39 6.32 -2.04
C ASN A 25 4.64 6.18 -1.16
N ARG A 26 4.81 5.02 -0.52
CA ARG A 26 5.99 4.71 0.32
C ARG A 26 6.41 3.26 0.16
N SER A 27 7.71 3.03 -0.09
CA SER A 27 8.27 1.68 -0.12
C SER A 27 8.41 1.09 1.30
N PHE A 28 8.58 -0.23 1.40
CA PHE A 28 8.83 -0.87 2.70
C PHE A 28 10.13 -0.35 3.31
N ASP A 29 11.24 -0.35 2.57
CA ASP A 29 12.52 0.14 3.12
C ASP A 29 12.49 1.62 3.52
N HIS A 30 11.66 2.41 2.85
CA HIS A 30 11.51 3.83 3.14
C HIS A 30 10.88 4.10 4.51
N ILE A 31 9.85 3.34 4.90
CA ILE A 31 9.12 3.57 6.16
C ILE A 31 9.49 2.56 7.25
N LEU A 32 9.66 1.28 6.90
CA LEU A 32 9.86 0.17 7.83
C LEU A 32 11.23 -0.49 7.74
N GLY A 33 12.04 -0.21 6.72
CA GLY A 33 13.34 -0.87 6.50
C GLY A 33 14.25 -0.81 7.73
N TRP A 34 14.39 0.37 8.33
CA TRP A 34 15.20 0.58 9.54
C TRP A 34 14.60 0.00 10.82
N MET A 35 13.36 -0.52 10.79
CA MET A 35 12.75 -1.19 11.94
C MET A 35 13.38 -2.56 12.22
N LYS A 36 14.19 -3.10 11.30
CA LYS A 36 14.98 -4.33 11.52
C LYS A 36 15.84 -4.26 12.79
N GLN A 37 16.31 -3.07 13.16
CA GLN A 37 17.06 -2.89 14.42
C GLN A 37 16.23 -3.20 15.68
N LEU A 38 14.89 -3.11 15.59
CA LEU A 38 13.94 -3.40 16.67
C LEU A 38 13.34 -4.81 16.55
N HIS A 39 13.23 -5.29 15.31
CA HIS A 39 12.66 -6.58 14.96
C HIS A 39 13.58 -7.28 13.92
N PRO A 40 14.62 -8.01 14.38
CA PRO A 40 15.68 -8.53 13.50
C PRO A 40 15.25 -9.57 12.45
N GLU A 41 14.07 -10.17 12.61
CA GLU A 41 13.49 -11.13 11.66
C GLU A 41 12.98 -10.44 10.38
N LEU A 42 12.73 -9.12 10.41
CA LEU A 42 12.28 -8.39 9.23
C LEU A 42 13.35 -8.39 8.13
N ASP A 43 12.92 -8.59 6.89
CA ASP A 43 13.72 -8.36 5.68
C ASP A 43 13.87 -6.86 5.38
N GLY A 44 14.41 -6.11 6.35
CA GLY A 44 14.74 -4.70 6.23
C GLY A 44 16.25 -4.45 6.13
N VAL A 45 16.65 -3.22 6.49
CA VAL A 45 18.03 -2.73 6.37
C VAL A 45 18.80 -2.92 7.68
N SER A 46 19.97 -3.55 7.59
CA SER A 46 20.82 -3.94 8.71
C SER A 46 21.83 -2.85 9.08
N GLY A 47 22.16 -1.95 8.15
CA GLY A 47 23.10 -0.86 8.39
C GLY A 47 23.23 0.12 7.22
N PRO A 48 23.82 1.30 7.45
CA PRO A 48 24.02 2.29 6.40
C PRO A 48 24.94 1.72 5.32
N ASN A 49 24.68 2.09 4.07
CA ASN A 49 25.47 1.68 2.90
C ASN A 49 25.41 0.20 2.53
N GLU A 50 24.54 -0.61 3.16
CA GLU A 50 24.30 -2.01 2.77
C GLU A 50 23.84 -2.12 1.31
N PHE A 51 22.97 -1.20 0.90
CA PHE A 51 22.44 -1.11 -0.46
C PHE A 51 22.87 0.18 -1.15
N SER A 52 22.90 0.14 -2.48
CA SER A 52 23.19 1.31 -3.32
C SER A 52 22.63 1.13 -4.72
N ASN A 53 22.47 2.24 -5.44
CA ASN A 53 22.12 2.29 -6.86
C ASN A 53 23.10 3.21 -7.62
N PRO A 54 23.50 2.85 -8.86
CA PRO A 54 24.37 3.69 -9.69
C PRO A 54 23.63 4.91 -10.26
N LEU A 55 24.36 5.98 -10.58
CA LEU A 55 23.82 7.13 -11.35
C LEU A 55 23.41 6.74 -12.77
N ASN A 56 24.13 5.79 -13.37
CA ASN A 56 23.88 5.23 -14.68
C ASN A 56 24.06 3.71 -14.62
N THR A 57 23.00 2.96 -14.84
CA THR A 57 22.99 1.49 -14.75
C THR A 57 23.75 0.81 -15.87
N SER A 58 23.96 1.51 -17.00
CA SER A 58 24.71 1.00 -18.15
C SER A 58 26.22 1.21 -18.02
N ASP A 59 26.67 1.99 -17.02
CA ASP A 59 28.07 2.29 -16.77
C ASP A 59 28.56 1.53 -15.51
N PRO A 60 29.44 0.52 -15.66
CA PRO A 60 29.93 -0.26 -14.51
C PRO A 60 30.77 0.56 -13.52
N ASP A 61 31.35 1.68 -13.96
CA ASP A 61 32.16 2.58 -13.14
C ASP A 61 31.36 3.76 -12.59
N SER A 62 30.03 3.73 -12.76
CA SER A 62 29.14 4.82 -12.33
C SER A 62 29.21 5.05 -10.82
N THR A 63 29.27 6.32 -10.42
CA THR A 63 29.11 6.72 -9.01
C THR A 63 27.83 6.13 -8.45
N ARG A 64 27.90 5.63 -7.22
CA ARG A 64 26.77 4.99 -6.54
C ARG A 64 26.28 5.88 -5.40
N ILE A 65 24.96 5.93 -5.25
CA ILE A 65 24.31 6.54 -4.09
C ILE A 65 23.89 5.40 -3.18
N HIS A 66 24.31 5.50 -1.91
CA HIS A 66 24.05 4.50 -0.90
C HIS A 66 22.73 4.77 -0.17
N PHE A 67 22.04 3.70 0.21
CA PHE A 67 20.84 3.81 1.01
C PHE A 67 21.17 4.24 2.43
N GLY A 68 20.48 5.28 2.90
CA GLY A 68 20.67 5.88 4.21
C GLY A 68 19.38 6.02 5.02
N ASP A 69 19.49 6.72 6.13
CA ASP A 69 18.44 6.92 7.14
C ASP A 69 18.04 8.39 7.32
N GLY A 70 18.33 9.22 6.30
CA GLY A 70 18.17 10.67 6.33
C GLY A 70 16.82 11.19 5.83
N SER A 71 15.78 10.34 5.76
CA SER A 71 14.50 10.78 5.20
C SER A 71 13.78 11.80 6.07
N VAL A 72 13.16 12.77 5.42
CA VAL A 72 12.43 13.90 6.01
C VAL A 72 11.22 14.23 5.12
N TYR A 73 10.63 15.42 5.28
CA TYR A 73 9.64 15.93 4.33
C TYR A 73 10.20 15.96 2.90
N VAL A 74 9.43 15.45 1.94
CA VAL A 74 9.85 15.30 0.54
C VAL A 74 9.02 16.20 -0.35
N ASP A 75 9.70 17.07 -1.10
CA ASP A 75 9.15 17.86 -2.20
C ASP A 75 10.29 18.10 -3.21
N PRO A 76 10.11 17.82 -4.51
CA PRO A 76 8.89 17.32 -5.16
C PRO A 76 8.70 15.80 -5.08
N ASN A 77 7.50 15.37 -5.46
CA ASN A 77 7.10 13.97 -5.54
C ASN A 77 7.98 13.18 -6.53
N PRO A 78 8.62 12.06 -6.13
CA PRO A 78 9.39 11.23 -7.05
C PRO A 78 8.52 10.54 -8.10
N GLY A 79 9.16 9.97 -9.13
CA GLY A 79 8.44 9.29 -10.22
C GLY A 79 7.89 7.94 -9.78
N HIS A 80 6.61 7.72 -10.06
CA HIS A 80 5.88 6.49 -9.70
C HIS A 80 4.80 6.17 -10.74
N GLU A 81 4.99 6.62 -11.98
CA GLU A 81 4.19 6.15 -13.13
C GLU A 81 4.78 4.85 -13.69
N PHE A 82 3.99 4.10 -14.47
CA PHE A 82 4.37 2.78 -14.98
C PHE A 82 5.80 2.71 -15.55
N GLN A 83 6.20 3.67 -16.39
CA GLN A 83 7.54 3.70 -16.98
C GLN A 83 8.65 4.00 -15.97
N ASP A 84 8.36 4.82 -14.96
CA ASP A 84 9.32 5.15 -13.91
C ASP A 84 9.55 3.94 -13.03
N ILE A 85 8.46 3.27 -12.63
CA ILE A 85 8.51 2.03 -11.87
C ILE A 85 9.25 0.93 -12.65
N PHE A 86 9.00 0.82 -13.96
CA PHE A 86 9.73 -0.12 -14.82
C PHE A 86 11.24 0.15 -14.80
N GLU A 87 11.65 1.41 -15.00
CA GLU A 87 13.06 1.80 -14.97
C GLU A 87 13.69 1.51 -13.61
N GLN A 88 12.99 1.79 -12.50
CA GLN A 88 13.44 1.54 -11.13
C GLN A 88 13.70 0.05 -10.87
N ILE A 89 12.77 -0.81 -11.28
CA ILE A 89 12.83 -2.27 -11.08
C ILE A 89 13.93 -2.92 -11.93
N TYR A 90 14.03 -2.55 -13.21
CA TYR A 90 14.89 -3.25 -14.18
C TYR A 90 16.23 -2.56 -14.43
N GLY A 91 16.33 -1.27 -14.10
CA GLY A 91 17.52 -0.46 -14.36
C GLY A 91 17.60 0.04 -15.80
N GLU A 92 16.56 -0.13 -16.62
CA GLU A 92 16.56 0.34 -18.02
C GLU A 92 15.20 0.94 -18.38
N PRO A 93 15.14 1.96 -19.25
CA PRO A 93 13.88 2.48 -19.75
C PRO A 93 13.07 1.39 -20.47
N TRP A 94 11.76 1.47 -20.35
CA TRP A 94 10.87 0.56 -21.06
C TRP A 94 11.04 0.66 -22.59
N SER A 95 11.04 -0.48 -23.27
CA SER A 95 11.01 -0.59 -24.73
C SER A 95 9.99 -1.66 -25.19
N GLU A 96 9.70 -1.74 -26.49
CA GLU A 96 8.80 -2.78 -27.02
C GLU A 96 9.30 -4.21 -26.72
N ASP A 97 10.63 -4.42 -26.70
CA ASP A 97 11.23 -5.71 -26.35
C ASP A 97 10.98 -6.08 -24.88
N SER A 98 10.75 -5.09 -24.00
CA SER A 98 10.39 -5.28 -22.60
C SER A 98 9.02 -5.97 -22.41
N LYS A 99 8.17 -6.06 -23.44
CA LYS A 99 6.90 -6.82 -23.36
C LYS A 99 7.12 -8.32 -23.16
N GLN A 100 8.21 -8.84 -23.73
CA GLN A 100 8.56 -10.26 -23.69
C GLN A 100 9.69 -10.56 -22.69
N ASN A 101 10.47 -9.53 -22.34
CA ASN A 101 11.60 -9.68 -21.43
C ASN A 101 11.12 -9.73 -19.97
N LYS A 102 11.15 -10.93 -19.37
CA LYS A 102 11.07 -11.13 -17.91
C LYS A 102 12.48 -11.13 -17.33
N SER A 103 13.25 -10.07 -17.60
CA SER A 103 14.56 -9.90 -16.98
C SER A 103 14.42 -9.96 -15.46
N HIS A 104 15.45 -10.45 -14.77
CA HIS A 104 15.42 -10.47 -13.31
C HIS A 104 15.37 -9.02 -12.77
N PRO A 105 14.41 -8.68 -11.89
CA PRO A 105 14.38 -7.37 -11.23
C PRO A 105 15.68 -7.08 -10.49
N THR A 106 16.42 -6.08 -10.93
CA THR A 106 17.72 -5.71 -10.35
C THR A 106 17.55 -4.76 -9.16
N MET A 107 16.46 -3.99 -9.14
CA MET A 107 16.21 -2.90 -8.20
C MET A 107 17.35 -1.85 -8.23
N GLN A 108 18.00 -1.66 -9.38
CA GLN A 108 19.15 -0.76 -9.55
C GLN A 108 18.84 0.57 -10.23
N GLY A 109 17.60 0.82 -10.66
CA GLY A 109 17.26 1.98 -11.48
C GLY A 109 16.76 3.22 -10.72
N PHE A 110 16.62 3.17 -9.39
CA PHE A 110 15.98 4.25 -8.63
C PHE A 110 16.73 5.57 -8.71
N VAL A 111 18.05 5.54 -8.59
CA VAL A 111 18.90 6.74 -8.66
C VAL A 111 18.92 7.33 -10.07
N GLN A 112 19.04 6.48 -11.10
CA GLN A 112 18.99 6.91 -12.50
C GLN A 112 17.65 7.58 -12.83
N ASN A 113 16.54 6.93 -12.46
CA ASN A 113 15.20 7.44 -12.67
C ASN A 113 14.97 8.78 -11.92
N ALA A 114 15.33 8.86 -10.64
CA ALA A 114 15.19 10.07 -9.84
C ALA A 114 15.97 11.26 -10.42
N ASN A 115 17.22 11.05 -10.86
CA ASN A 115 18.02 12.11 -11.48
C ASN A 115 17.46 12.60 -12.82
N ARG A 116 16.80 11.72 -13.59
CA ARG A 116 16.11 12.11 -14.83
C ARG A 116 14.92 13.04 -14.54
N ILE A 117 14.24 12.83 -13.42
CA ILE A 117 13.09 13.65 -13.01
C ILE A 117 13.57 15.00 -12.49
N GLN A 118 14.49 15.00 -11.53
CA GLN A 118 15.08 16.22 -11.02
C GLN A 118 16.51 15.98 -10.48
N PRO A 119 17.48 16.83 -10.84
CA PRO A 119 18.81 16.80 -10.22
C PRO A 119 18.73 16.88 -8.69
N GLY A 120 19.43 15.98 -8.00
CA GLY A 120 19.49 15.92 -6.54
C GLY A 120 18.42 15.03 -5.89
N MET A 121 17.38 14.60 -6.63
CA MET A 121 16.34 13.71 -6.11
C MET A 121 16.85 12.31 -5.76
N ALA A 122 18.01 11.91 -6.31
CA ALA A 122 18.65 10.64 -6.00
C ALA A 122 18.91 10.43 -4.50
N GLU A 123 19.32 11.46 -3.77
CA GLU A 123 19.52 11.36 -2.32
C GLU A 123 18.18 11.16 -1.61
N THR A 124 17.13 11.87 -2.04
CA THR A 124 15.78 11.76 -1.46
C THR A 124 15.21 10.35 -1.55
N VAL A 125 15.28 9.70 -2.72
CA VAL A 125 14.70 8.36 -2.93
C VAL A 125 15.52 7.24 -2.27
N MET A 126 16.80 7.49 -1.99
CA MET A 126 17.73 6.55 -1.38
C MET A 126 17.85 6.74 0.15
N ASN A 127 16.84 7.30 0.83
CA ASN A 127 16.87 7.46 2.27
C ASN A 127 15.54 7.06 2.92
N GLY A 128 15.58 6.11 3.85
CA GLY A 128 14.45 5.71 4.70
C GLY A 128 14.38 6.48 6.02
N PHE A 129 13.27 6.36 6.73
CA PHE A 129 13.07 7.00 8.03
C PHE A 129 13.71 6.20 9.17
N LYS A 130 14.39 6.90 10.08
CA LYS A 130 14.73 6.34 11.39
C LYS A 130 13.46 6.02 12.17
N PRO A 131 13.42 4.94 12.97
CA PRO A 131 12.26 4.61 13.80
C PRO A 131 11.81 5.76 14.72
N GLU A 132 12.74 6.61 15.16
CA GLU A 132 12.46 7.76 16.03
C GLU A 132 11.70 8.88 15.32
N LEU A 133 11.76 8.96 13.99
CA LEU A 133 11.04 9.95 13.17
C LEU A 133 9.63 9.49 12.79
N VAL A 134 9.36 8.19 12.90
CA VAL A 134 8.04 7.57 12.69
C VAL A 134 7.61 6.77 13.93
N PRO A 135 7.45 7.44 15.08
CA PRO A 135 7.28 6.77 16.37
C PRO A 135 6.01 5.92 16.48
N VAL A 136 4.93 6.27 15.75
CA VAL A 136 3.70 5.47 15.76
C VAL A 136 3.95 4.14 15.05
N TYR A 137 4.61 4.14 13.89
CA TYR A 137 4.99 2.89 13.23
C TYR A 137 6.01 2.10 14.04
N LYS A 138 6.97 2.76 14.70
CA LYS A 138 7.90 2.10 15.62
C LYS A 138 7.20 1.28 16.71
N GLU A 139 6.20 1.87 17.37
CA GLU A 139 5.42 1.17 18.39
C GLU A 139 4.59 0.04 17.78
N LEU A 140 3.90 0.29 16.66
CA LEU A 140 3.05 -0.72 16.02
C LEU A 140 3.84 -1.94 15.52
N VAL A 141 5.03 -1.74 14.95
CA VAL A 141 5.93 -2.84 14.54
C VAL A 141 6.48 -3.62 15.74
N THR A 142 6.64 -2.96 16.89
CA THR A 142 7.11 -3.61 18.11
C THR A 142 6.01 -4.47 18.75
N GLU A 143 4.76 -4.02 18.69
CA GLU A 143 3.63 -4.62 19.40
C GLU A 143 2.78 -5.58 18.54
N PHE A 144 2.92 -5.56 17.21
CA PHE A 144 2.06 -6.33 16.30
C PHE A 144 2.83 -6.99 15.15
N GLY A 145 2.10 -7.46 14.15
CA GLY A 145 2.64 -8.18 13.01
C GLY A 145 2.96 -7.28 11.83
N VAL A 146 4.02 -7.62 11.10
CA VAL A 146 4.42 -6.95 9.85
C VAL A 146 4.56 -8.00 8.76
N CYS A 147 3.95 -7.74 7.60
CA CYS A 147 4.25 -8.51 6.40
C CYS A 147 5.40 -7.85 5.65
N ASP A 148 6.55 -8.53 5.57
CA ASP A 148 7.77 -8.01 4.96
C ASP A 148 8.00 -8.55 3.54
N ARG A 149 7.03 -9.28 2.99
CA ARG A 149 6.92 -9.63 1.56
C ARG A 149 5.58 -9.17 0.98
N TRP A 150 5.09 -8.01 1.41
CA TRP A 150 3.89 -7.38 0.86
C TRP A 150 4.21 -6.43 -0.31
N PHE A 151 3.76 -6.76 -1.51
CA PHE A 151 4.05 -6.00 -2.73
C PHE A 151 2.81 -5.26 -3.25
N SER A 152 3.02 -4.11 -3.90
CA SER A 152 1.95 -3.50 -4.68
C SER A 152 1.50 -4.47 -5.79
N SER A 153 0.19 -4.50 -6.05
CA SER A 153 -0.43 -5.54 -6.89
C SER A 153 0.04 -5.48 -8.34
N ALA A 154 0.46 -4.30 -8.81
CA ALA A 154 1.08 -4.10 -10.10
C ALA A 154 2.11 -2.96 -10.05
N PRO A 155 3.12 -2.95 -10.94
CA PRO A 155 4.02 -1.81 -11.15
C PRO A 155 3.26 -0.66 -11.84
N ALA A 156 2.30 -0.08 -11.15
CA ALA A 156 1.32 0.89 -11.64
C ALA A 156 1.11 1.99 -10.61
N ALA A 157 0.47 3.09 -11.05
CA ALA A 157 0.18 4.23 -10.18
C ALA A 157 -0.82 3.88 -9.03
N THR A 158 -1.06 4.88 -8.17
CA THR A 158 -1.96 4.90 -7.01
C THR A 158 -3.33 4.22 -7.26
N HIS A 159 -4.16 4.75 -8.16
CA HIS A 159 -5.53 4.26 -8.32
C HIS A 159 -5.62 2.83 -8.85
N PRO A 160 -4.82 2.40 -9.85
CA PRO A 160 -4.72 0.98 -10.20
C PRO A 160 -4.51 0.07 -8.98
N ASN A 161 -3.54 0.37 -8.12
CA ASN A 161 -3.27 -0.46 -6.94
C ASN A 161 -4.40 -0.38 -5.89
N ARG A 162 -4.99 0.79 -5.65
CA ARG A 162 -6.20 0.91 -4.81
C ARG A 162 -7.39 0.11 -5.36
N LEU A 163 -7.50 -0.03 -6.68
CA LEU A 163 -8.53 -0.88 -7.30
C LEU A 163 -8.29 -2.38 -6.99
N TYR A 164 -7.03 -2.84 -6.96
CA TYR A 164 -6.73 -4.22 -6.59
C TYR A 164 -7.16 -4.55 -5.16
N ILE A 165 -7.01 -3.63 -4.21
CA ILE A 165 -7.31 -3.87 -2.78
C ILE A 165 -8.76 -4.34 -2.57
N HIS A 166 -9.73 -3.82 -3.34
CA HIS A 166 -11.15 -4.17 -3.15
C HIS A 166 -11.77 -4.96 -4.31
N SER A 167 -11.04 -5.23 -5.38
CA SER A 167 -11.58 -5.98 -6.54
C SER A 167 -10.63 -7.01 -7.15
N ALA A 168 -9.40 -7.10 -6.65
CA ALA A 168 -8.33 -7.95 -7.19
C ALA A 168 -8.00 -7.71 -8.66
N THR A 169 -8.42 -6.57 -9.24
CA THR A 169 -8.03 -6.11 -10.58
C THR A 169 -8.13 -4.58 -10.68
N SER A 170 -7.30 -3.98 -11.53
CA SER A 170 -7.42 -2.57 -11.93
C SER A 170 -8.28 -2.37 -13.19
N HIS A 171 -8.88 -3.44 -13.73
CA HIS A 171 -9.60 -3.44 -15.01
C HIS A 171 -8.73 -2.92 -16.17
N GLY A 172 -7.49 -3.39 -16.22
CA GLY A 172 -6.50 -3.01 -17.23
C GLY A 172 -5.87 -1.62 -17.03
N LEU A 173 -6.12 -0.91 -15.93
CA LEU A 173 -5.48 0.39 -15.68
C LEU A 173 -4.04 0.21 -15.16
N THR A 174 -3.11 0.99 -15.71
CA THR A 174 -1.72 1.12 -15.22
C THR A 174 -1.39 2.52 -14.71
N THR A 175 -2.27 3.50 -14.99
CA THR A 175 -2.11 4.92 -14.65
C THR A 175 -3.41 5.48 -14.06
N ASN A 176 -3.34 6.68 -13.49
CA ASN A 176 -4.49 7.43 -12.96
C ASN A 176 -5.34 8.06 -14.09
N ASP A 177 -5.93 7.23 -14.97
CA ASP A 177 -6.81 7.69 -16.07
C ASP A 177 -8.13 8.26 -15.53
N ASN A 178 -8.14 9.56 -15.26
CA ASN A 178 -9.28 10.29 -14.70
C ASN A 178 -10.58 10.07 -15.49
N LYS A 179 -10.52 9.99 -16.82
CA LYS A 179 -11.72 9.78 -17.65
C LYS A 179 -12.36 8.43 -17.36
N LYS A 180 -11.56 7.37 -17.26
CA LYS A 180 -12.07 6.02 -16.93
C LYS A 180 -12.54 5.94 -15.48
N LEU A 181 -11.79 6.53 -14.55
CA LEU A 181 -12.15 6.61 -13.12
C LEU A 181 -13.51 7.32 -12.93
N ASP A 182 -13.71 8.46 -13.60
CA ASP A 182 -14.95 9.23 -13.55
C ASP A 182 -16.13 8.46 -14.17
N GLN A 183 -15.92 7.72 -15.26
CA GLN A 183 -16.95 6.84 -15.84
C GLN A 183 -17.38 5.72 -14.87
N GLY A 184 -16.49 5.34 -13.96
CA GLY A 184 -16.70 4.29 -12.98
C GLY A 184 -16.40 2.92 -13.56
N LEU A 185 -15.53 2.19 -12.87
CA LEU A 185 -15.03 0.91 -13.33
C LEU A 185 -16.04 -0.22 -13.00
N PRO A 186 -16.19 -1.21 -13.89
CA PRO A 186 -17.32 -2.13 -13.86
C PRO A 186 -17.07 -3.41 -13.04
N GLN A 187 -15.84 -3.66 -12.58
CA GLN A 187 -15.49 -4.91 -11.93
C GLN A 187 -16.25 -5.14 -10.63
N ARG A 188 -16.45 -6.43 -10.32
CA ARG A 188 -17.02 -6.88 -9.06
C ARG A 188 -16.06 -6.55 -7.92
N THR A 189 -16.60 -6.17 -6.77
CA THR A 189 -15.81 -5.81 -5.59
C THR A 189 -16.08 -6.75 -4.42
N ILE A 190 -15.23 -6.71 -3.39
CA ILE A 190 -15.49 -7.35 -2.10
C ILE A 190 -16.80 -6.86 -1.47
N PHE A 191 -17.18 -5.60 -1.68
CA PHE A 191 -18.43 -5.03 -1.18
C PHE A 191 -19.67 -5.74 -1.72
N ASP A 192 -19.61 -6.22 -2.97
CA ASP A 192 -20.66 -7.04 -3.57
C ASP A 192 -20.75 -8.40 -2.93
N SER A 193 -19.61 -9.06 -2.76
CA SER A 193 -19.54 -10.38 -2.11
C SER A 193 -20.03 -10.31 -0.65
N LEU A 194 -19.70 -9.25 0.09
CA LEU A 194 -20.19 -9.03 1.44
C LEU A 194 -21.72 -8.86 1.46
N HIS A 195 -22.25 -7.99 0.60
CA HIS A 195 -23.69 -7.74 0.52
C HIS A 195 -24.48 -8.99 0.14
N GLU A 196 -24.02 -9.75 -0.87
CA GLU A 196 -24.64 -11.01 -1.29
C GLU A 196 -24.60 -12.09 -0.20
N SER A 197 -23.58 -12.05 0.66
CA SER A 197 -23.41 -12.98 1.78
C SER A 197 -24.08 -12.53 3.08
N GLY A 198 -24.82 -11.41 3.07
CA GLY A 198 -25.51 -10.89 4.25
C GLY A 198 -24.61 -10.14 5.24
N PHE A 199 -23.36 -9.86 4.89
CA PHE A 199 -22.45 -9.04 5.69
C PHE A 199 -22.57 -7.55 5.33
N SER A 200 -22.12 -6.68 6.23
CA SER A 200 -22.12 -5.24 6.02
C SER A 200 -20.72 -4.67 5.89
N PHE A 201 -20.63 -3.51 5.26
CA PHE A 201 -19.41 -2.71 5.17
C PHE A 201 -19.70 -1.25 5.49
N GLY A 202 -18.64 -0.46 5.73
CA GLY A 202 -18.72 0.98 5.92
C GLY A 202 -17.43 1.66 5.44
N ILE A 203 -17.59 2.74 4.71
CA ILE A 203 -16.50 3.56 4.16
C ILE A 203 -16.49 4.87 4.94
N TYR A 204 -15.41 5.13 5.67
CA TYR A 204 -15.23 6.32 6.49
C TYR A 204 -14.14 7.17 5.86
N TYR A 205 -14.50 8.37 5.43
CA TYR A 205 -13.62 9.18 4.58
C TYR A 205 -13.49 10.60 5.11
N LYS A 206 -12.31 11.21 4.89
CA LYS A 206 -12.05 12.64 5.14
C LYS A 206 -12.19 13.46 3.87
N SER A 207 -11.70 12.96 2.74
CA SER A 207 -11.87 13.54 1.40
C SER A 207 -12.72 12.64 0.50
N ALA A 208 -12.98 13.07 -0.75
CA ALA A 208 -13.77 12.29 -1.71
C ALA A 208 -13.31 10.82 -1.77
N PRO A 209 -14.18 9.85 -1.46
CA PRO A 209 -13.76 8.46 -1.31
C PRO A 209 -13.44 7.84 -2.67
N SER A 210 -12.20 7.35 -2.82
CA SER A 210 -11.69 6.66 -4.01
C SER A 210 -12.47 5.38 -4.34
N THR A 211 -13.10 4.77 -3.34
CA THR A 211 -14.05 3.65 -3.54
C THR A 211 -15.23 4.01 -4.45
N LEU A 212 -15.56 5.29 -4.65
CA LEU A 212 -16.56 5.70 -5.65
C LEU A 212 -16.09 5.53 -7.10
N TYR A 213 -14.82 5.22 -7.37
CA TYR A 213 -14.39 4.80 -8.71
C TYR A 213 -14.98 3.46 -9.13
N TYR A 214 -15.47 2.63 -8.21
CA TYR A 214 -16.30 1.49 -8.58
C TYR A 214 -17.72 1.96 -8.93
N ARG A 215 -18.12 1.76 -10.19
CA ARG A 215 -19.45 2.19 -10.67
C ARG A 215 -20.58 1.62 -9.81
N ASN A 216 -20.40 0.41 -9.30
CA ASN A 216 -21.41 -0.28 -8.52
C ASN A 216 -21.60 0.31 -7.10
N LEU A 217 -20.57 0.94 -6.51
CA LEU A 217 -20.68 1.63 -5.22
C LEU A 217 -21.48 2.94 -5.29
N ARG A 218 -21.77 3.44 -6.49
CA ARG A 218 -22.62 4.63 -6.73
C ARG A 218 -24.12 4.34 -6.67
N LYS A 219 -24.54 3.08 -6.46
CA LYS A 219 -25.96 2.68 -6.40
C LYS A 219 -26.63 3.11 -5.09
N LEU A 220 -27.91 3.49 -5.17
CA LEU A 220 -28.70 3.95 -4.01
C LEU A 220 -28.68 2.98 -2.81
N LYS A 221 -28.61 1.66 -3.05
CA LYS A 221 -28.56 0.66 -1.98
C LYS A 221 -27.32 0.77 -1.07
N TYR A 222 -26.26 1.44 -1.51
CA TYR A 222 -25.03 1.65 -0.75
C TYR A 222 -24.89 3.07 -0.21
N LEU A 223 -25.85 3.97 -0.45
CA LEU A 223 -25.76 5.37 -0.02
C LEU A 223 -25.52 5.51 1.49
N THR A 224 -26.12 4.63 2.30
CA THR A 224 -25.99 4.63 3.76
C THR A 224 -24.69 4.00 4.26
N LYS A 225 -23.79 3.56 3.37
CA LYS A 225 -22.50 2.93 3.71
C LYS A 225 -21.33 3.91 3.73
N PHE A 226 -21.57 5.15 3.32
CA PHE A 226 -20.57 6.22 3.28
C PHE A 226 -20.75 7.14 4.48
N HIS A 227 -19.65 7.39 5.19
CA HIS A 227 -19.66 8.12 6.45
C HIS A 227 -18.49 9.12 6.51
N GLN A 228 -18.77 10.34 6.97
CA GLN A 228 -17.71 11.28 7.33
C GLN A 228 -16.90 10.71 8.51
N PHE A 229 -15.58 10.64 8.37
CA PHE A 229 -14.70 10.08 9.38
C PHE A 229 -14.88 10.75 10.74
N ASP A 230 -14.71 12.08 10.80
CA ASP A 230 -14.72 12.85 12.05
C ASP A 230 -16.06 12.80 12.80
N LEU A 231 -17.17 12.62 12.06
CA LEU A 231 -18.52 12.62 12.63
C LEU A 231 -18.99 11.24 13.08
N LYS A 232 -18.62 10.19 12.34
CA LYS A 232 -19.25 8.86 12.47
C LYS A 232 -18.30 7.76 12.90
N PHE A 233 -17.04 7.78 12.47
CA PHE A 233 -16.12 6.67 12.74
C PHE A 233 -15.92 6.44 14.24
N LYS A 234 -15.49 7.48 14.97
CA LYS A 234 -15.27 7.40 16.41
C LYS A 234 -16.55 7.06 17.19
N HIS A 235 -17.69 7.56 16.73
CA HIS A 235 -18.99 7.26 17.34
C HIS A 235 -19.35 5.78 17.17
N HIS A 236 -19.20 5.22 15.97
CA HIS A 236 -19.43 3.79 15.73
C HIS A 236 -18.42 2.91 16.47
N CYS A 237 -17.16 3.34 16.61
CA CYS A 237 -16.18 2.66 17.46
C CYS A 237 -16.67 2.61 18.92
N LYS A 238 -17.05 3.75 19.50
CA LYS A 238 -17.50 3.86 20.90
C LYS A 238 -18.76 3.04 21.18
N GLU A 239 -19.69 2.98 20.23
CA GLU A 239 -20.95 2.24 20.38
C GLU A 239 -20.83 0.74 20.06
N GLY A 240 -19.69 0.29 19.52
CA GLY A 240 -19.54 -1.09 19.06
C GLY A 240 -20.42 -1.41 17.84
N LYS A 241 -20.50 -0.47 16.89
CA LYS A 241 -21.35 -0.56 15.69
C LYS A 241 -20.56 -0.58 14.38
N LEU A 242 -19.26 -0.86 14.43
CA LEU A 242 -18.51 -1.03 13.19
C LEU A 242 -19.03 -2.27 12.43
N PRO A 243 -19.17 -2.19 11.10
CA PRO A 243 -19.60 -3.31 10.25
C PRO A 243 -18.49 -4.37 10.12
N ASN A 244 -18.75 -5.41 9.31
CA ASN A 244 -17.79 -6.50 9.12
C ASN A 244 -16.55 -6.08 8.32
N TYR A 245 -16.70 -5.14 7.39
CA TYR A 245 -15.60 -4.60 6.62
C TYR A 245 -15.61 -3.07 6.67
N VAL A 246 -14.53 -2.48 7.15
CA VAL A 246 -14.39 -1.05 7.34
C VAL A 246 -13.26 -0.56 6.47
N VAL A 247 -13.54 0.44 5.64
CA VAL A 247 -12.51 1.14 4.87
C VAL A 247 -12.35 2.53 5.47
N ILE A 248 -11.12 2.89 5.79
CA ILE A 248 -10.74 4.23 6.23
C ILE A 248 -9.98 4.90 5.08
N GLU A 249 -10.53 6.01 4.60
CA GLU A 249 -9.89 6.83 3.57
C GLU A 249 -9.36 8.14 4.20
N PRO A 250 -8.03 8.39 4.15
CA PRO A 250 -7.42 9.61 4.67
C PRO A 250 -7.88 10.86 3.87
N ASN A 251 -7.34 12.02 4.23
CA ASN A 251 -7.46 13.22 3.42
C ASN A 251 -6.37 13.24 2.36
N TYR A 252 -6.75 13.04 1.10
CA TYR A 252 -5.83 13.04 -0.05
C TYR A 252 -5.48 14.45 -0.55
N PHE A 253 -6.20 15.48 -0.10
CA PHE A 253 -5.98 16.85 -0.56
C PHE A 253 -5.09 17.60 0.42
N ASP A 254 -4.04 18.25 -0.08
CA ASP A 254 -3.19 19.14 0.71
C ASP A 254 -3.62 20.60 0.58
N LEU A 255 -4.66 20.96 1.32
CA LEU A 255 -5.17 22.33 1.39
C LEU A 255 -4.69 22.99 2.68
N PRO A 256 -4.46 24.33 2.71
CA PRO A 256 -3.97 25.02 3.90
C PRO A 256 -4.78 24.75 5.18
N ASP A 257 -6.11 24.65 5.07
CA ASP A 257 -7.02 24.40 6.20
C ASP A 257 -7.37 22.91 6.39
N SER A 258 -6.98 22.05 5.45
CA SER A 258 -7.18 20.60 5.49
C SER A 258 -6.00 19.92 4.79
N PRO A 259 -4.84 19.83 5.46
CA PRO A 259 -3.63 19.26 4.86
C PRO A 259 -3.74 17.74 4.72
N GLY A 260 -2.96 17.17 3.82
CA GLY A 260 -2.94 15.73 3.56
C GLY A 260 -2.43 14.94 4.76
N ASP A 261 -2.96 13.73 4.97
CA ASP A 261 -2.56 12.81 6.06
C ASP A 261 -2.50 11.34 5.66
N ASP A 262 -2.18 11.10 4.39
CA ASP A 262 -2.07 9.80 3.72
C ASP A 262 -0.62 9.32 3.51
N ASP A 263 0.38 10.12 3.91
CA ASP A 263 1.82 9.94 3.63
C ASP A 263 2.27 10.18 2.18
N HIS A 264 1.41 10.61 1.24
CA HIS A 264 1.82 10.93 -0.14
C HIS A 264 2.81 12.11 -0.18
N PRO A 265 3.91 12.16 -0.97
CA PRO A 265 4.67 13.40 -1.16
C PRO A 265 3.90 14.44 -2.00
N SER A 266 3.72 15.69 -1.59
CA SER A 266 4.51 16.42 -0.60
C SER A 266 3.74 16.64 0.71
N HIS A 267 3.11 15.61 1.26
CA HIS A 267 2.44 15.64 2.56
C HIS A 267 3.42 15.23 3.67
N ASP A 268 3.28 15.87 4.83
CA ASP A 268 4.13 15.61 5.99
C ASP A 268 3.74 14.28 6.66
N VAL A 269 4.69 13.32 6.68
CA VAL A 269 4.52 11.99 7.29
C VAL A 269 4.10 12.07 8.77
N SER A 270 4.44 13.13 9.49
CA SER A 270 3.99 13.33 10.87
C SER A 270 2.46 13.46 10.98
N ARG A 271 1.78 13.92 9.91
CA ARG A 271 0.31 13.97 9.83
C ARG A 271 -0.27 12.57 9.63
N GLY A 272 0.32 11.76 8.76
CA GLY A 272 -0.06 10.35 8.60
C GLY A 272 0.16 9.54 9.89
N GLN A 273 1.29 9.74 10.58
CA GLN A 273 1.53 9.19 11.92
C GLN A 273 0.38 9.53 12.90
N LYS A 274 -0.01 10.81 12.94
CA LYS A 274 -1.11 11.28 13.80
C LYS A 274 -2.44 10.63 13.41
N PHE A 275 -2.73 10.51 12.12
CA PHE A 275 -3.96 9.91 11.63
C PHE A 275 -4.04 8.41 11.96
N VAL A 276 -2.96 7.66 11.72
CA VAL A 276 -2.85 6.25 12.11
C VAL A 276 -3.07 6.06 13.61
N LYS A 277 -2.43 6.90 14.44
CA LYS A 277 -2.63 6.88 15.90
C LYS A 277 -4.09 7.11 16.28
N GLU A 278 -4.74 8.09 15.65
CA GLU A 278 -6.14 8.42 15.89
C GLU A 278 -7.08 7.26 15.54
N VAL A 279 -6.84 6.58 14.42
CA VAL A 279 -7.58 5.38 14.03
C VAL A 279 -7.35 4.26 15.03
N TYR A 280 -6.09 3.95 15.35
CA TYR A 280 -5.73 2.90 16.30
C TYR A 280 -6.36 3.12 17.69
N GLU A 281 -6.25 4.33 18.26
CA GLU A 281 -6.82 4.63 19.58
C GLU A 281 -8.35 4.52 19.59
N ALA A 282 -9.02 4.93 18.51
CA ALA A 282 -10.46 4.77 18.37
C ALA A 282 -10.87 3.28 18.35
N LEU A 283 -10.18 2.46 17.55
CA LEU A 283 -10.44 1.02 17.45
C LEU A 283 -10.15 0.29 18.77
N ARG A 284 -8.98 0.53 19.37
CA ARG A 284 -8.56 -0.08 20.63
C ARG A 284 -9.48 0.25 21.80
N SER A 285 -10.11 1.42 21.78
CA SER A 285 -11.09 1.83 22.80
C SER A 285 -12.49 1.24 22.59
N SER A 286 -12.75 0.58 21.46
CA SER A 286 -14.05 0.01 21.12
C SER A 286 -14.36 -1.25 21.93
N PRO A 287 -15.62 -1.48 22.34
CA PRO A 287 -16.03 -2.77 22.89
C PRO A 287 -15.88 -3.94 21.90
N GLN A 288 -15.72 -3.65 20.60
CA GLN A 288 -15.47 -4.65 19.56
C GLN A 288 -13.98 -4.99 19.37
N TRP A 289 -13.04 -4.36 20.09
CA TRP A 289 -11.59 -4.49 19.85
C TRP A 289 -11.08 -5.94 19.76
N ASN A 290 -11.57 -6.83 20.63
CA ASN A 290 -11.21 -8.26 20.63
C ASN A 290 -11.75 -9.05 19.42
N GLU A 291 -12.52 -8.41 18.53
CA GLU A 291 -13.09 -8.99 17.32
C GLU A 291 -12.57 -8.29 16.05
N MET A 292 -11.52 -7.47 16.17
CA MET A 292 -10.99 -6.67 15.08
C MET A 292 -9.63 -7.13 14.56
N LEU A 293 -9.46 -7.05 13.24
CA LEU A 293 -8.18 -6.99 12.57
C LEU A 293 -8.07 -5.63 11.87
N PHE A 294 -7.05 -4.85 12.21
CA PHE A 294 -6.74 -3.59 11.57
C PHE A 294 -5.50 -3.73 10.68
N LEU A 295 -5.64 -3.37 9.41
CA LEU A 295 -4.61 -3.40 8.39
C LEU A 295 -4.22 -1.97 8.03
N ILE A 296 -2.94 -1.67 8.14
CA ILE A 296 -2.32 -0.48 7.55
C ILE A 296 -1.48 -0.97 6.38
N ILE A 297 -1.89 -0.62 5.17
CA ILE A 297 -1.20 -0.98 3.93
C ILE A 297 -0.98 0.26 3.08
N TYR A 298 -0.13 0.13 2.06
CA TYR A 298 0.12 1.19 1.08
C TYR A 298 -0.29 0.73 -0.32
N ASP A 299 -0.60 1.67 -1.20
CA ASP A 299 -0.97 1.37 -2.59
C ASP A 299 0.24 1.08 -3.47
N GLU A 300 1.24 1.95 -3.47
CA GLU A 300 2.49 1.81 -4.21
C GLU A 300 3.66 2.53 -3.49
N HIS A 301 4.87 2.46 -4.04
CA HIS A 301 6.10 2.79 -3.32
C HIS A 301 6.56 4.24 -3.46
N GLY A 302 5.91 5.05 -4.29
CA GLY A 302 6.15 6.49 -4.45
C GLY A 302 7.49 6.84 -5.09
N GLY A 303 8.14 5.88 -5.75
CA GLY A 303 9.48 6.05 -6.32
C GLY A 303 10.62 5.93 -5.29
N PHE A 304 10.32 5.63 -4.03
CA PHE A 304 11.34 5.39 -3.00
C PHE A 304 11.97 4.00 -3.13
N PHE A 305 13.27 3.92 -2.86
CA PHE A 305 14.02 2.67 -2.99
C PHE A 305 13.48 1.56 -2.10
N ASP A 306 13.48 0.34 -2.63
CA ASP A 306 13.39 -0.90 -1.85
C ASP A 306 14.35 -1.91 -2.46
N HIS A 307 15.07 -2.64 -1.60
CA HIS A 307 16.12 -3.55 -2.03
C HIS A 307 15.60 -4.89 -2.54
N VAL A 308 14.33 -5.22 -2.27
CA VAL A 308 13.78 -6.54 -2.58
C VAL A 308 13.33 -6.64 -4.04
N PRO A 309 13.86 -7.61 -4.81
CA PRO A 309 13.36 -7.91 -6.16
C PRO A 309 11.86 -8.24 -6.17
N THR A 310 11.13 -7.69 -7.14
CA THR A 310 9.69 -7.93 -7.26
C THR A 310 9.39 -9.35 -7.79
N PRO A 311 8.30 -10.00 -7.35
CA PRO A 311 7.89 -11.27 -7.93
C PRO A 311 7.45 -11.16 -9.40
N VAL A 312 8.09 -11.95 -10.28
CA VAL A 312 7.80 -12.01 -11.73
C VAL A 312 7.28 -13.37 -12.22
N ASP A 313 7.34 -14.37 -11.35
CA ASP A 313 6.91 -15.75 -11.64
C ASP A 313 5.66 -16.10 -10.85
N GLY A 314 4.76 -16.85 -11.48
CA GLY A 314 3.55 -17.36 -10.83
C GLY A 314 2.47 -16.31 -10.51
N VAL A 315 2.64 -15.06 -10.97
CA VAL A 315 1.65 -13.99 -10.80
C VAL A 315 0.59 -14.10 -11.90
N PRO A 316 -0.67 -14.42 -11.56
CA PRO A 316 -1.72 -14.58 -12.56
C PRO A 316 -2.25 -13.21 -13.03
N SER A 317 -2.51 -13.08 -14.34
CA SER A 317 -3.31 -11.97 -14.86
C SER A 317 -4.72 -12.07 -14.28
N PRO A 318 -5.26 -11.00 -13.66
CA PRO A 318 -6.47 -11.13 -12.85
C PRO A 318 -7.75 -11.26 -13.69
N ASP A 319 -7.79 -10.67 -14.88
CA ASP A 319 -8.97 -10.63 -15.74
C ASP A 319 -8.66 -10.76 -17.24
N GLY A 320 -7.39 -10.98 -17.61
CA GLY A 320 -6.95 -11.13 -18.99
C GLY A 320 -7.00 -9.83 -19.81
N LEU A 321 -7.25 -8.68 -19.19
CA LEU A 321 -7.23 -7.38 -19.86
C LEU A 321 -5.79 -6.83 -19.86
N PRO A 322 -5.19 -6.56 -21.04
CA PRO A 322 -3.90 -5.90 -21.08
C PRO A 322 -4.03 -4.43 -20.69
N GLY A 323 -2.94 -3.87 -20.19
CA GLY A 323 -2.78 -2.45 -19.97
C GLY A 323 -2.94 -1.63 -21.26
N PRO A 324 -3.16 -0.30 -21.16
CA PRO A 324 -3.20 0.55 -22.33
C PRO A 324 -1.87 0.54 -23.09
N GLY A 325 -1.94 0.83 -24.39
CA GLY A 325 -0.74 1.14 -25.18
C GLY A 325 -0.05 2.41 -24.67
N PRO A 326 1.27 2.56 -24.86
CA PRO A 326 2.14 1.64 -25.61
C PRO A 326 2.57 0.38 -24.83
N TYR A 327 2.45 0.41 -23.50
CA TYR A 327 3.03 -0.61 -22.62
C TYR A 327 2.39 -1.99 -22.75
N SER A 328 1.06 -2.05 -22.92
CA SER A 328 0.30 -3.30 -23.06
C SER A 328 0.63 -4.33 -21.96
N PHE A 329 0.77 -3.85 -20.73
CA PHE A 329 1.18 -4.66 -19.59
C PHE A 329 0.22 -5.82 -19.32
N GLY A 330 0.73 -7.05 -19.17
CA GLY A 330 -0.09 -8.25 -19.00
C GLY A 330 -0.64 -8.49 -17.58
N PHE A 331 -0.24 -7.68 -16.60
CA PHE A 331 -0.53 -7.89 -15.17
C PHE A 331 -0.05 -9.25 -14.66
N ASP A 332 1.15 -9.65 -15.09
CA ASP A 332 1.77 -10.96 -14.83
C ASP A 332 3.03 -10.86 -13.94
N ARG A 333 3.14 -9.76 -13.19
CA ARG A 333 4.19 -9.46 -12.21
C ARG A 333 3.71 -8.39 -11.22
N LEU A 334 4.26 -8.40 -10.01
CA LEU A 334 3.93 -7.42 -8.97
C LEU A 334 4.80 -6.16 -9.08
N GLY A 335 4.40 -5.12 -8.37
CA GLY A 335 5.21 -3.92 -8.20
C GLY A 335 6.19 -4.03 -7.03
N VAL A 336 6.69 -2.88 -6.57
CA VAL A 336 7.68 -2.80 -5.49
C VAL A 336 7.03 -3.13 -4.13
N ARG A 337 7.85 -3.61 -3.19
CA ARG A 337 7.42 -3.90 -1.83
C ARG A 337 6.98 -2.64 -1.10
N VAL A 338 5.88 -2.72 -0.36
CA VAL A 338 5.29 -1.60 0.38
C VAL A 338 4.97 -2.01 1.83
N PRO A 339 4.83 -1.06 2.78
CA PRO A 339 4.53 -1.39 4.16
C PRO A 339 3.18 -2.09 4.33
N ALA A 340 3.14 -3.08 5.23
CA ALA A 340 1.92 -3.75 5.65
C ALA A 340 2.01 -4.17 7.13
N ILE A 341 1.16 -3.56 7.97
CA ILE A 341 1.10 -3.81 9.41
C ILE A 341 -0.27 -4.39 9.77
N PHE A 342 -0.26 -5.52 10.48
CA PHE A 342 -1.44 -6.27 10.89
C PHE A 342 -1.60 -6.16 12.40
N ILE A 343 -2.69 -5.54 12.83
CA ILE A 343 -2.91 -5.10 14.21
C ILE A 343 -4.16 -5.78 14.77
N SER A 344 -4.00 -6.58 15.81
CA SER A 344 -5.10 -7.27 16.50
C SER A 344 -4.65 -7.73 17.89
N PRO A 345 -5.56 -7.85 18.89
CA PRO A 345 -5.25 -8.50 20.17
C PRO A 345 -4.77 -9.94 20.08
N TRP A 346 -4.99 -10.58 18.92
CA TRP A 346 -4.67 -11.98 18.66
C TRP A 346 -3.34 -12.17 17.94
N ILE A 347 -2.63 -11.08 17.64
CA ILE A 347 -1.30 -11.13 17.01
C ILE A 347 -0.27 -10.91 18.11
N GLU A 348 0.67 -11.84 18.22
CA GLU A 348 1.77 -11.71 19.17
C GLU A 348 2.73 -10.59 18.74
N PRO A 349 3.33 -9.86 19.70
CA PRO A 349 4.31 -8.82 19.41
C PRO A 349 5.45 -9.34 18.54
N LYS A 350 5.89 -8.53 17.57
CA LYS A 350 6.99 -8.84 16.65
C LYS A 350 6.76 -10.15 15.87
N THR A 351 5.54 -10.35 15.39
CA THR A 351 5.28 -11.43 14.42
C THR A 351 5.75 -10.96 13.04
N GLY A 352 6.77 -11.59 12.48
CA GLY A 352 7.20 -11.41 11.08
C GLY A 352 6.87 -12.65 10.26
N THR A 353 6.95 -12.55 8.93
CA THR A 353 6.70 -13.62 7.93
C THR A 353 5.25 -13.78 7.47
N CYS A 354 4.74 -12.70 6.90
CA CYS A 354 3.89 -12.68 5.69
C CYS A 354 4.27 -11.77 4.43
#